data_AF-A0A139X6G8-F1
#
_entry.id   AF-A0A139X6G8-F1
#
_cell.length_a   1.000
_cell.length_b   1.000
_cell.length_c   1.000
_cell.angle_alpha   90.00
_cell.angle_beta   90.00
_cell.angle_gamma   90.00
#
_symmetry.space_group_name_H-M   'P 1'
#
loop_
_entity.id
_entity.type
_entity.pdbx_description
1 polymer ?
#
loop_
_entity_poly.entity_id
_entity_poly.type
_entity_poly.pdbx_seq_one_letter_code
_entity_poly.pdbx_strand_id
1 'polypeptide(L)'
;MAQETAILRRLFNAFDPSRPLPDGDPLYVDCQEVRGDGDIKEEIGREILYSNSMTYQIYAGHRGAGKSTELLRLQRYLDNYGCYVVYFAADDQDIEPEDAEYTDILLACTRHLLESLRNIARPEPLLKWLREQWEDLKDLLSTPVSLETLEVETLILSRQLKT
;
A
#
# COMPACT_ATOMS: atom_id res chain seq x y z
N MET A 1 7.75 -40.06 7.79
CA MET A 1 6.73 -39.44 8.68
C MET A 1 7.31 -38.35 9.57
N ALA A 2 7.91 -38.61 10.75
CA ALA A 2 8.32 -37.52 11.67
C ALA A 2 9.42 -36.58 11.13
N GLN A 3 10.44 -37.12 10.44
CA GLN A 3 11.52 -36.35 9.81
C GLN A 3 11.01 -35.44 8.68
N GLU A 4 10.02 -35.92 7.94
CA GLU A 4 9.42 -35.26 6.78
C GLU A 4 8.55 -34.07 7.20
N THR A 5 7.74 -34.25 8.25
CA THR A 5 6.99 -33.15 8.88
C THR A 5 7.93 -32.08 9.44
N ALA A 6 9.10 -32.45 9.98
CA ALA A 6 10.07 -31.49 10.48
C ALA A 6 10.69 -30.62 9.35
N ILE A 7 10.96 -31.22 8.18
CA ILE A 7 11.45 -30.48 7.01
C ILE A 7 10.38 -29.52 6.48
N LEU A 8 9.15 -29.99 6.29
CA LEU A 8 8.04 -29.15 5.83
C LEU A 8 7.79 -27.98 6.78
N ARG A 9 7.83 -28.22 8.09
CA ARG A 9 7.70 -27.16 9.09
C ARG A 9 8.84 -26.15 8.98
N ARG A 10 10.09 -26.60 8.80
CA ARG A 10 11.22 -25.68 8.59
C ARG A 10 11.05 -24.84 7.32
N LEU A 11 10.64 -25.46 6.21
CA LEU A 11 10.37 -24.77 4.95
C LEU A 11 9.27 -23.73 5.10
N PHE A 12 8.12 -24.09 5.69
CA PHE A 12 7.01 -23.16 5.91
C PHE A 12 7.42 -21.97 6.81
N ASN A 13 8.25 -22.20 7.84
CA ASN A 13 8.72 -21.10 8.70
C ASN A 13 9.85 -20.28 8.06
N ALA A 14 10.54 -20.82 7.05
CA ALA A 14 11.52 -20.09 6.26
C ALA A 14 10.88 -19.31 5.12
N PHE A 15 9.73 -19.77 4.61
CA PHE A 15 8.97 -19.17 3.53
C PHE A 15 7.48 -19.25 3.85
N ASP A 16 6.92 -18.16 4.38
CA ASP A 16 5.48 -18.01 4.59
C ASP A 16 4.82 -17.64 3.25
N PRO A 17 4.07 -18.57 2.61
CA PRO A 17 3.47 -18.31 1.30
C PRO A 17 2.36 -17.25 1.33
N SER A 18 1.91 -16.85 2.52
CA SER A 18 0.90 -15.80 2.69
C SER A 18 1.49 -14.39 2.70
N ARG A 19 2.81 -14.25 2.84
CA ARG A 19 3.49 -12.96 2.93
C ARG A 19 4.26 -12.64 1.66
N PRO A 20 4.23 -11.38 1.18
CA PRO A 20 5.15 -10.96 0.13
C PRO A 20 6.59 -11.00 0.64
N LEU A 21 7.53 -11.22 -0.27
CA LEU A 21 8.94 -11.05 0.05
C LEU A 21 9.26 -9.56 0.10
N PRO A 22 9.98 -9.08 1.12
CA PRO A 22 10.49 -7.72 1.12
C PRO A 22 11.50 -7.51 -0.01
N ASP A 23 11.75 -6.25 -0.36
CA ASP A 23 12.82 -5.93 -1.29
C ASP A 23 14.18 -6.43 -0.77
N GLY A 24 15.01 -6.92 -1.69
CA GLY A 24 16.34 -7.47 -1.37
C GLY A 24 16.33 -8.80 -0.61
N ASP A 25 15.17 -9.44 -0.43
CA ASP A 25 15.11 -10.74 0.22
C ASP A 25 15.93 -11.79 -0.57
N PRO A 26 16.87 -12.52 0.06
CA PRO A 26 17.70 -13.51 -0.61
C PRO A 26 16.91 -14.72 -1.14
N LEU A 27 15.66 -14.89 -0.73
CA LEU A 27 14.75 -15.92 -1.24
C LEU A 27 14.08 -15.52 -2.55
N TYR A 28 14.22 -14.27 -3.00
CA TYR A 28 13.72 -13.85 -4.30
C TYR A 28 14.46 -14.58 -5.42
N VAL A 29 13.70 -15.25 -6.28
CA VAL A 29 14.20 -15.88 -7.50
C VAL A 29 13.62 -15.13 -8.68
N ASP A 30 14.50 -14.62 -9.54
CA ASP A 30 14.09 -14.00 -10.79
C ASP A 30 13.60 -15.08 -11.76
N CYS A 31 12.29 -15.06 -12.02
CA CYS A 31 11.63 -15.98 -12.93
C CYS A 31 11.19 -15.28 -14.22
N GLN A 32 11.73 -14.09 -14.57
CA GLN A 32 11.30 -13.34 -15.74
C GLN A 32 11.39 -14.17 -17.03
N GLU A 33 12.48 -14.92 -17.23
CA GLU A 33 12.68 -15.79 -18.42
C GLU A 33 11.51 -16.76 -18.67
N VAL A 34 10.84 -17.22 -17.60
CA VAL A 34 9.75 -18.22 -17.68
C VAL A 34 8.37 -17.65 -17.41
N ARG A 35 8.28 -16.42 -16.86
CA ARG A 35 7.03 -15.70 -16.58
C ARG A 35 6.58 -14.84 -17.76
N GLY A 36 7.48 -14.55 -18.70
CA GLY A 36 7.27 -13.71 -19.87
C GLY A 36 8.06 -12.41 -19.78
N ASP A 37 8.03 -11.61 -20.85
CA ASP A 37 8.93 -10.46 -21.03
C ASP A 37 8.59 -9.23 -20.16
N GLY A 38 7.61 -9.32 -19.26
CA GLY A 38 7.15 -8.18 -18.47
C GLY A 38 7.99 -7.93 -17.21
N ASP A 39 8.64 -6.78 -17.14
CA ASP A 39 9.22 -6.21 -15.91
C ASP A 39 8.35 -5.03 -15.46
N ILE A 40 7.84 -5.11 -14.22
CA ILE A 40 7.01 -4.07 -13.63
C ILE A 40 7.72 -2.70 -13.56
N LYS A 41 9.05 -2.68 -13.42
CA LYS A 41 9.84 -1.43 -13.38
C LYS A 41 9.87 -0.76 -14.75
N GLU A 42 9.89 -1.56 -15.80
CA GLU A 42 9.92 -1.13 -17.18
C GLU A 42 8.50 -0.73 -17.65
N GLU A 43 7.46 -1.46 -17.29
CA GLU A 43 6.10 -1.18 -17.73
C GLU A 43 5.42 -0.09 -16.89
N ILE A 44 5.36 -0.28 -15.57
CA ILE A 44 4.68 0.64 -14.66
C ILE A 44 5.64 1.72 -14.17
N GLY A 45 6.87 1.36 -13.81
CA GLY A 45 7.84 2.30 -13.27
C GLY A 45 8.19 3.44 -14.24
N ARG A 46 8.41 3.14 -15.53
CA ARG A 46 8.68 4.18 -16.53
C ARG A 46 7.51 5.12 -16.75
N GLU A 47 6.30 4.58 -16.79
CA GLU A 47 5.09 5.40 -16.98
C GLU A 47 4.92 6.39 -15.81
N ILE A 48 5.15 5.93 -14.56
CA ILE A 48 5.14 6.80 -13.38
C ILE A 48 6.23 7.88 -13.46
N LEU A 49 7.44 7.52 -13.88
CA LEU A 49 8.59 8.44 -13.88
C LEU A 49 8.55 9.47 -15.01
N TYR A 50 7.98 9.13 -16.16
CA TYR A 50 8.07 9.96 -17.38
C TYR A 50 6.79 10.73 -17.69
N SER A 51 5.66 10.35 -17.10
CA SER A 51 4.40 11.06 -17.32
C SER A 51 4.43 12.45 -16.68
N ASN A 52 3.96 13.45 -17.43
CA ASN A 52 3.73 14.80 -16.91
C ASN A 52 2.32 14.98 -16.32
N SER A 53 1.49 13.93 -16.37
CA SER A 53 0.11 13.92 -15.86
C SER A 53 -0.07 12.81 -14.82
N MET A 54 -1.07 12.95 -13.95
CA MET A 54 -1.44 11.89 -13.01
C MET A 54 -1.86 10.63 -13.78
N THR A 55 -1.26 9.49 -13.45
CA THR A 55 -1.52 8.19 -14.07
C THR A 55 -2.13 7.22 -13.07
N TYR A 56 -2.91 6.25 -13.56
CA TYR A 56 -3.45 5.15 -12.77
C TYR A 56 -3.06 3.84 -13.45
N GLN A 57 -2.50 2.91 -12.67
CA GLN A 57 -1.99 1.65 -13.19
C GLN A 57 -2.62 0.47 -12.46
N ILE A 58 -3.01 -0.56 -13.21
CA ILE A 58 -3.57 -1.80 -12.67
C ILE A 58 -2.58 -2.92 -12.91
N TYR A 59 -2.08 -3.52 -11.83
CA TYR A 59 -1.23 -4.70 -11.88
C TYR A 59 -2.02 -5.93 -11.40
N ALA A 60 -2.55 -6.70 -12.35
CA ALA A 60 -3.50 -7.78 -12.09
C ALA A 60 -2.89 -9.18 -12.32
N GLY A 61 -3.49 -10.20 -11.69
CA GLY A 61 -3.08 -11.60 -11.82
C GLY A 61 -3.58 -12.46 -10.67
N HIS A 62 -3.37 -13.78 -10.75
CA HIS A 62 -3.89 -14.74 -9.75
C HIS A 62 -3.33 -14.51 -8.33
N ARG A 63 -4.08 -14.93 -7.30
CA ARG A 63 -3.61 -14.95 -5.91
C ARG A 63 -2.37 -15.87 -5.81
N GLY A 64 -1.36 -15.43 -5.07
CA GLY A 64 -0.09 -16.16 -4.95
C GLY A 64 0.87 -16.02 -6.15
N ALA A 65 0.52 -15.27 -7.19
CA ALA A 65 1.41 -15.01 -8.33
C ALA A 65 2.59 -14.06 -8.01
N GLY A 66 2.79 -13.65 -6.75
CA GLY A 66 3.90 -12.77 -6.34
C GLY A 66 3.70 -11.28 -6.64
N LYS A 67 2.48 -10.83 -6.92
CA LYS A 67 2.21 -9.42 -7.28
C LYS A 67 2.68 -8.42 -6.22
N SER A 68 2.38 -8.68 -4.95
CA SER A 68 2.80 -7.81 -3.85
C SER A 68 4.32 -7.75 -3.70
N THR A 69 5.02 -8.87 -3.94
CA THR A 69 6.50 -8.90 -4.01
C THR A 69 7.02 -8.00 -5.12
N GLU A 70 6.43 -8.08 -6.32
CA GLU A 70 6.82 -7.22 -7.46
C GLU A 70 6.53 -5.74 -7.19
N LEU A 71 5.43 -5.41 -6.51
CA LEU A 71 5.12 -4.04 -6.09
C LEU A 71 6.13 -3.48 -5.07
N LEU A 72 6.62 -4.29 -4.12
CA LEU A 72 7.67 -3.88 -3.18
C LEU A 72 9.01 -3.64 -3.90
N ARG A 73 9.33 -4.44 -4.94
CA ARG A 73 10.48 -4.18 -5.81
C ARG A 73 10.32 -2.90 -6.63
N LEU A 74 9.10 -2.63 -7.11
CA LEU A 74 8.78 -1.38 -7.80
C LEU A 74 8.90 -0.18 -6.86
N GLN A 75 8.41 -0.28 -5.62
CA GLN A 75 8.57 0.75 -4.60
C GLN A 75 10.05 1.14 -4.45
N ARG A 76 10.93 0.15 -4.22
CA ARG A 76 12.37 0.39 -4.12
C ARG A 76 12.94 1.07 -5.36
N TYR A 77 12.53 0.61 -6.54
CA TYR A 77 12.95 1.19 -7.80
C TYR A 77 12.57 2.68 -7.86
N LEU A 78 11.32 3.03 -7.59
CA LEU A 78 10.84 4.41 -7.59
C LEU A 78 11.54 5.27 -6.52
N ASP A 79 11.74 4.74 -5.31
CA ASP A 79 12.47 5.43 -4.23
C ASP A 79 13.89 5.82 -4.67
N ASN A 80 14.59 4.93 -5.39
CA ASN A 80 15.93 5.20 -5.91
C ASN A 80 15.95 6.30 -6.99
N TYR A 81 14.81 6.57 -7.64
CA TYR A 81 14.65 7.66 -8.60
C TYR A 81 14.08 8.94 -7.95
N GLY A 82 13.98 8.97 -6.62
CA GLY A 82 13.57 10.15 -5.85
C GLY A 82 12.06 10.31 -5.70
N CYS A 83 11.27 9.29 -6.04
CA CYS A 83 9.85 9.26 -5.69
C CYS A 83 9.67 9.07 -4.19
N TYR A 84 8.56 9.58 -3.67
CA TYR A 84 8.08 9.22 -2.34
C TYR A 84 6.92 8.23 -2.50
N VAL A 85 7.16 6.95 -2.21
CA VAL A 85 6.16 5.90 -2.39
C VAL A 85 5.45 5.60 -1.07
N VAL A 86 4.12 5.67 -1.10
CA VAL A 86 3.26 5.23 0.00
C VAL A 86 2.69 3.86 -0.38
N TYR A 87 3.13 2.82 0.32
CA TYR A 87 2.65 1.45 0.16
C TYR A 87 1.80 1.05 1.36
N PHE A 88 0.65 0.44 1.09
CA PHE A 88 -0.19 -0.21 2.08
C PHE A 88 -0.88 -1.41 1.46
N ALA A 89 -1.01 -2.50 2.22
CA ALA A 89 -1.75 -3.67 1.77
C ALA A 89 -3.24 -3.49 2.07
N ALA A 90 -4.11 -4.09 1.25
CA ALA A 90 -5.56 -3.98 1.47
C ALA A 90 -5.98 -4.62 2.81
N ASP A 91 -5.31 -5.71 3.20
CA ASP A 91 -5.56 -6.43 4.46
C ASP A 91 -4.93 -5.78 5.71
N ASP A 92 -4.23 -4.64 5.58
CA ASP A 92 -3.70 -3.86 6.71
C ASP A 92 -4.81 -3.01 7.38
N GLN A 93 -5.86 -3.66 7.85
CA GLN A 93 -6.93 -3.12 8.72
C GLN A 93 -7.91 -2.11 8.09
N ASP A 94 -7.65 -1.60 6.89
CA ASP A 94 -8.49 -0.55 6.30
C ASP A 94 -9.55 -1.04 5.31
N ILE A 95 -9.30 -2.16 4.65
CA ILE A 95 -10.14 -2.65 3.56
C ILE A 95 -10.45 -4.12 3.81
N GLU A 96 -11.73 -4.46 3.99
CA GLU A 96 -12.19 -5.85 3.99
C GLU A 96 -12.32 -6.31 2.54
N PRO A 97 -11.44 -7.19 2.01
CA PRO A 97 -11.42 -7.49 0.58
C PRO A 97 -12.72 -8.16 0.07
N GLU A 98 -13.50 -8.77 0.97
CA GLU A 98 -14.77 -9.42 0.64
C GLU A 98 -15.95 -8.45 0.48
N ASP A 99 -15.85 -7.23 1.02
CA ASP A 99 -16.94 -6.22 1.03
C ASP A 99 -16.42 -4.80 0.76
N ALA A 100 -15.28 -4.68 0.09
CA ALA A 100 -14.60 -3.41 -0.13
C ALA A 100 -15.44 -2.48 -1.04
N GLU A 101 -15.81 -1.31 -0.51
CA GLU A 101 -16.37 -0.22 -1.31
C GLU A 101 -15.28 0.74 -1.79
N TYR A 102 -15.57 1.49 -2.87
CA TYR A 102 -14.61 2.47 -3.39
C TYR A 102 -14.29 3.58 -2.37
N THR A 103 -15.23 3.84 -1.46
CA THR A 103 -15.15 4.80 -0.36
C THR A 103 -14.06 4.39 0.65
N ASP A 104 -14.03 3.11 1.01
CA ASP A 104 -13.01 2.50 1.88
C ASP A 104 -11.62 2.65 1.27
N ILE A 105 -11.48 2.38 -0.03
CA ILE A 105 -10.21 2.51 -0.75
C ILE A 105 -9.70 3.97 -0.71
N LEU A 106 -10.58 4.94 -0.96
CA LEU A 106 -10.23 6.37 -0.93
C LEU A 106 -9.79 6.83 0.47
N LEU A 107 -10.46 6.34 1.51
CA LEU A 107 -10.13 6.65 2.90
C LEU A 107 -8.81 6.01 3.33
N ALA A 108 -8.60 4.74 2.98
CA ALA A 108 -7.33 4.05 3.22
C ALA A 108 -6.16 4.80 2.57
N CYS A 109 -6.28 5.15 1.28
CA CYS A 109 -5.31 5.99 0.57
C CYS A 109 -5.00 7.29 1.33
N THR A 110 -6.06 7.98 1.77
CA THR A 110 -5.94 9.27 2.45
C THR A 110 -5.25 9.14 3.81
N ARG A 111 -5.62 8.13 4.60
CA ARG A 111 -5.02 7.82 5.91
C ARG A 111 -3.53 7.52 5.77
N HIS A 112 -3.18 6.56 4.92
CA HIS A 112 -1.78 6.15 4.71
C HIS A 112 -0.91 7.27 4.16
N LEU A 113 -1.45 8.10 3.27
CA LEU A 113 -0.76 9.28 2.75
C LEU A 113 -0.48 10.29 3.88
N LEU A 114 -1.47 10.59 4.72
CA LEU A 114 -1.30 11.49 5.85
C LEU A 114 -0.28 10.97 6.84
N GLU A 115 -0.38 9.70 7.26
CA GLU A 115 0.56 9.05 8.18
C GLU A 115 1.98 9.07 7.66
N SER A 116 2.15 8.73 6.39
CA SER A 116 3.44 8.76 5.69
C SER A 116 4.05 10.16 5.67
N LEU A 117 3.25 11.21 5.46
CA LEU A 117 3.72 12.59 5.38
C LEU A 117 3.99 13.24 6.74
N ARG A 118 3.43 12.72 7.85
CA ARG A 118 3.60 13.29 9.22
C ARG A 118 5.08 13.49 9.59
N ASN A 119 5.96 12.62 9.10
CA ASN A 119 7.37 12.59 9.48
C ASN A 119 8.29 13.36 8.50
N ILE A 120 7.78 13.82 7.37
CA ILE A 120 8.60 14.28 6.23
C ILE A 120 8.28 15.71 5.83
N ALA A 121 7.02 16.12 5.92
CA ALA A 121 6.58 17.45 5.55
C ALA A 121 5.70 18.05 6.64
N ARG A 122 5.37 19.33 6.47
CA ARG A 122 4.25 19.95 7.16
C ARG A 122 2.97 19.49 6.46
N PRO A 123 2.19 18.54 7.02
CA PRO A 123 0.98 18.05 6.37
C PRO A 123 -0.14 19.10 6.32
N GLU A 124 0.08 20.32 6.83
CA GLU A 124 -0.88 21.41 6.93
C GLU A 124 -1.70 21.68 5.65
N PRO A 125 -1.13 21.73 4.43
CA PRO A 125 -1.93 21.91 3.21
C PRO A 125 -2.88 20.75 2.96
N LEU A 126 -2.41 19.51 3.19
CA LEU A 126 -3.20 18.29 3.00
C LEU A 126 -4.28 18.16 4.09
N LEU A 127 -3.94 18.46 5.35
CA LEU A 127 -4.88 18.52 6.46
C LEU A 127 -5.93 19.61 6.26
N LYS A 128 -5.55 20.75 5.67
CA LYS A 128 -6.49 21.83 5.33
C LYS A 128 -7.45 21.37 4.24
N TRP A 129 -6.93 20.81 3.14
CA TRP A 129 -7.76 20.23 2.08
C TRP A 129 -8.71 19.17 2.64
N LEU A 130 -8.21 18.25 3.48
CA LEU A 130 -9.02 17.21 4.09
C LEU A 130 -10.18 17.79 4.93
N ARG A 131 -9.92 18.84 5.71
CA ARG A 131 -10.98 19.52 6.48
C ARG A 131 -12.01 20.16 5.59
N GLU A 132 -11.60 20.76 4.47
CA GLU A 132 -12.50 21.38 3.50
C GLU A 132 -13.37 20.34 2.79
N GLN A 133 -12.92 19.09 2.69
CA GLN A 133 -13.64 17.98 2.06
C GLN A 133 -14.32 17.04 3.08
N TRP A 134 -14.24 17.34 4.39
CA TRP A 134 -14.63 16.41 5.45
C TRP A 134 -16.13 16.10 5.44
N GLU A 135 -16.98 17.08 5.14
CA GLU A 135 -18.42 16.85 5.06
C GLU A 135 -18.79 16.01 3.84
N ASP A 136 -18.17 16.25 2.68
CA ASP A 136 -18.38 15.42 1.48
C ASP A 136 -17.90 13.97 1.72
N LEU A 137 -16.81 13.79 2.48
CA LEU A 137 -16.31 12.47 2.89
C LEU A 137 -17.27 11.76 3.86
N LYS A 138 -17.93 12.49 4.77
CA LYS A 138 -18.96 11.92 5.66
C LYS A 138 -20.20 11.46 4.91
N ASP A 139 -20.62 12.20 3.89
CA ASP A 139 -21.77 11.82 3.06
C ASP A 139 -21.46 10.55 2.24
N LEU A 140 -20.20 10.40 1.83
CA LEU A 140 -19.69 9.20 1.17
C LEU A 140 -19.70 7.97 2.10
N LEU A 141 -19.48 8.19 3.40
CA LEU A 141 -19.42 7.20 4.48
C LEU A 141 -20.79 6.69 4.95
N SER A 142 -21.76 6.51 4.05
CA SER A 142 -23.14 6.14 4.38
C SER A 142 -23.33 4.78 5.10
N THR A 143 -22.24 4.10 5.48
CA THR A 143 -22.22 2.89 6.32
C THR A 143 -21.58 3.25 7.67
N PRO A 144 -22.19 2.88 8.82
CA PRO A 144 -21.71 3.24 10.16
C PRO A 144 -20.44 2.46 10.60
N VAL A 145 -19.51 2.22 9.68
CA VAL A 145 -18.28 1.47 9.91
C VAL A 145 -17.23 2.42 10.48
N SER A 146 -17.06 2.32 11.79
CA SER A 146 -15.85 2.62 12.55
C SER A 146 -15.08 3.89 12.20
N LEU A 147 -15.71 5.04 12.40
CA LEU A 147 -14.99 6.30 12.68
C LEU A 147 -14.10 6.20 13.94
N GLU A 148 -14.22 5.13 14.73
CA GLU A 148 -13.41 4.89 15.94
C GLU A 148 -11.91 4.66 15.66
N THR A 149 -11.50 4.36 14.42
CA THR A 149 -10.09 4.13 14.05
C THR A 149 -9.42 5.32 13.35
N LEU A 150 -10.16 6.37 13.00
CA LEU A 150 -9.57 7.55 12.39
C LEU A 150 -8.98 8.47 13.47
N GLU A 151 -7.73 8.21 13.85
CA GLU A 151 -6.84 9.20 14.48
C GLU A 151 -6.65 10.49 13.64
N VAL A 152 -7.31 10.57 12.48
CA VAL A 152 -7.39 11.77 11.66
C VAL A 152 -8.14 12.89 12.39
N GLU A 153 -9.18 12.58 13.18
CA GLU A 153 -9.88 13.61 13.96
C GLU A 153 -9.00 14.14 15.12
N THR A 154 -8.26 13.26 15.81
CA THR A 154 -7.24 13.67 16.79
C THR A 154 -6.07 14.39 16.12
N LEU A 155 -5.68 14.06 14.89
CA LEU A 155 -4.68 14.80 14.11
C LEU A 155 -5.15 16.21 13.70
N ILE A 156 -6.43 16.35 13.35
CA ILE A 156 -7.07 17.63 13.03
C ILE A 156 -7.20 18.49 14.29
N LEU A 157 -7.62 17.91 15.42
CA LEU A 157 -7.95 18.60 16.67
C LEU A 157 -6.74 18.85 17.60
N SER A 158 -5.74 17.96 17.66
CA SER A 158 -4.58 18.06 18.57
C SER A 158 -3.67 19.27 18.31
N ARG A 159 -3.84 19.97 17.19
CA ARG A 159 -3.13 21.24 16.89
C ARG A 159 -3.93 22.51 17.20
N GLN A 160 -5.17 22.42 17.70
CA GLN A 160 -5.90 23.60 18.22
C GLN A 160 -5.29 24.19 19.50
N LEU A 161 -4.38 23.48 20.18
CA LEU A 161 -3.79 23.88 21.46
C LEU A 161 -2.33 24.37 21.39
N LYS A 162 -1.79 24.59 20.19
CA LYS A 162 -0.46 25.22 19.99
C LYS A 162 -0.57 26.47 19.11
N THR A 163 -1.35 27.42 19.59
CA THR A 163 -1.22 28.86 19.30
C THR A 163 -0.99 29.56 20.62
#